data_AF-B5W8R9-F1
#
_entry.id   AF-B5W8R9-F1
#
_cell.length_a   1.000
_cell.length_b   1.000
_cell.length_c   1.000
_cell.angle_alpha   90.00
_cell.angle_beta   90.00
_cell.angle_gamma   90.00
#
_symmetry.space_group_name_H-M   'P 1'
#
loop_
_entity.id
_entity.type
_entity.pdbx_description
1 polymer ?
#
loop_
_entity_poly.entity_id
_entity_poly.type
_entity_poly.pdbx_seq_one_letter_code
_entity_poly.pdbx_strand_id
1 'polypeptide(L)'
;MAQINSNRVLRLLPLVVGGLGGVLLLVNRLETPQILDSQARSDALGVILSALLILTGLLWQQIQPVPPDAVELEGPQGFELQPDLPDVVKTELAWASLMLLTNTVTRSLLVVWDAQVLLRRGVLGVNSQVEPGPIVKRVQKTRKPVYLVNLALYPGRVEFDYLPPNTQGVICQPMGDRGVLILGANTPRSYTKQDEVWIEGIADKLADTLDRSGWSDATKI
;
A
#
# COMPACT_ATOMS: atom_id res chain seq x y z
N MET A 1 20.32 -3.72 -14.00
CA MET A 1 20.34 -2.90 -15.24
C MET A 1 19.30 -1.80 -15.11
N ALA A 2 19.71 -0.57 -15.38
CA ALA A 2 19.00 0.67 -15.02
C ALA A 2 17.72 0.88 -15.84
N GLN A 3 16.55 0.85 -15.18
CA GLN A 3 15.29 1.40 -15.70
C GLN A 3 15.15 2.91 -15.45
N ILE A 4 16.24 3.57 -15.06
CA ILE A 4 16.29 5.02 -14.92
C ILE A 4 16.73 5.57 -16.28
N ASN A 5 15.79 6.15 -17.06
CA ASN A 5 15.99 7.35 -17.91
C ASN A 5 14.94 7.54 -19.02
N SER A 6 14.26 6.48 -19.51
CA SER A 6 13.32 6.63 -20.64
C SER A 6 12.09 7.50 -20.29
N ASN A 7 11.53 7.30 -19.09
CA ASN A 7 10.41 8.09 -18.57
C ASN A 7 10.76 9.57 -18.36
N ARG A 8 12.02 9.92 -18.12
CA ARG A 8 12.42 11.32 -17.87
C ARG A 8 12.50 12.10 -19.17
N VAL A 9 13.07 11.50 -20.22
CA VAL A 9 13.16 12.11 -21.55
C VAL A 9 11.77 12.36 -22.13
N LEU A 10 10.88 11.35 -22.07
CA LEU A 10 9.51 11.46 -22.58
C LEU A 10 8.71 12.56 -21.87
N ARG A 11 8.93 12.77 -20.57
CA ARG A 11 8.26 13.82 -19.79
C ARG A 11 8.74 15.23 -20.11
N LEU A 12 9.98 15.37 -20.58
CA LEU A 12 10.57 16.66 -20.94
C LEU A 12 10.21 17.08 -22.38
N LEU A 13 9.76 16.15 -23.23
CA LEU A 13 9.46 16.44 -24.64
C LEU A 13 8.46 17.59 -24.83
N PRO A 14 7.28 17.62 -24.17
CA PRO A 14 6.33 18.72 -24.38
C PRO A 14 6.92 20.07 -23.95
N LEU A 15 7.70 20.11 -22.87
CA LEU A 15 8.34 21.32 -22.38
C LEU A 15 9.39 21.84 -23.37
N VAL A 16 10.27 20.96 -23.86
CA VAL A 16 11.34 21.31 -24.81
C VAL A 16 10.76 21.73 -26.15
N VAL A 17 9.79 20.98 -26.70
CA VAL A 17 9.16 21.29 -27.98
C VAL A 17 8.35 22.58 -27.89
N GLY A 18 7.58 22.77 -26.81
CA GLY A 18 6.82 24.00 -26.59
C GLY A 18 7.71 25.23 -26.46
N GLY A 19 8.80 25.12 -25.69
CA GLY A 19 9.81 26.17 -25.55
C GLY A 19 10.53 26.51 -26.85
N LEU A 20 11.03 25.49 -27.56
CA LEU A 20 11.70 25.66 -28.85
C LEU A 20 10.76 26.27 -29.91
N GLY A 21 9.50 25.81 -29.97
CA GLY A 21 8.48 26.38 -30.85
C GLY A 21 8.20 27.85 -30.56
N GLY A 22 8.10 28.21 -29.27
CA GLY A 22 7.86 29.60 -28.87
C GLY A 22 9.02 30.52 -29.21
N VAL A 23 10.27 30.04 -29.01
CA VAL A 23 11.48 30.78 -29.40
C VAL A 23 11.56 30.95 -30.91
N LEU A 24 11.28 29.91 -31.70
CA LEU A 24 11.30 30.01 -33.16
C LEU A 24 10.23 30.98 -33.69
N LEU A 25 9.04 30.99 -33.10
CA LEU A 25 7.98 31.96 -33.46
C LEU A 25 8.41 33.39 -33.12
N LEU A 26 9.07 33.60 -31.97
CA LEU A 26 9.59 34.91 -31.59
C LEU A 26 10.68 35.39 -32.56
N VAL A 27 11.63 34.52 -32.93
CA VAL A 27 12.68 34.85 -33.90
C VAL A 27 12.05 35.16 -35.27
N ASN A 28 11.13 34.31 -35.74
CA ASN A 28 10.39 34.55 -36.98
C ASN A 28 9.68 35.91 -36.97
N ARG A 29 9.11 36.29 -35.82
CA ARG A 29 8.42 37.57 -35.65
C ARG A 29 9.37 38.76 -35.71
N LEU A 30 10.58 38.66 -35.17
CA LEU A 30 11.57 39.74 -35.19
C LEU A 30 12.17 39.97 -36.59
N GLU A 31 12.32 38.90 -37.36
CA GLU A 31 12.90 38.95 -38.71
C GLU A 31 11.88 39.32 -39.80
N THR A 32 10.57 39.35 -39.50
CA THR A 32 9.52 39.63 -40.48
C THR A 32 9.27 41.15 -40.63
N PRO A 33 9.58 41.79 -41.79
CA PRO A 33 9.45 43.24 -41.96
C PRO A 33 8.01 43.73 -42.19
N GLN A 34 7.16 42.90 -42.82
CA GLN A 34 5.75 43.18 -43.07
C GLN A 34 4.92 41.93 -42.76
N ILE A 35 3.89 42.09 -41.94
CA ILE A 35 3.08 40.98 -41.43
C ILE A 35 1.87 40.79 -42.34
N LEU A 36 1.71 39.57 -42.87
CA LEU A 36 0.49 39.17 -43.56
C LEU A 36 -0.59 38.72 -42.56
N ASP A 37 -1.86 38.91 -42.90
CA ASP A 37 -3.00 38.47 -42.07
C ASP A 37 -2.99 36.96 -41.79
N SER A 38 -2.57 36.15 -42.79
CA SER A 38 -2.41 34.71 -42.63
C SER A 38 -1.30 34.35 -41.64
N GLN A 39 -0.19 35.09 -41.66
CA GLN A 39 0.93 34.91 -40.75
C GLN A 39 0.54 35.29 -39.32
N ALA A 40 -0.18 36.40 -39.11
CA ALA A 40 -0.66 36.81 -37.79
C ALA A 40 -1.57 35.74 -37.13
N ARG A 41 -2.45 35.11 -37.92
CA ARG A 41 -3.32 34.02 -37.44
C ARG A 41 -2.52 32.76 -37.09
N SER A 42 -1.54 32.42 -37.93
CA SER A 42 -0.65 31.28 -37.69
C SER A 42 0.22 31.48 -36.45
N ASP A 43 0.79 32.68 -36.27
CA ASP A 43 1.60 33.03 -35.10
C ASP A 43 0.78 32.93 -33.81
N ALA A 44 -0.47 33.42 -33.82
CA ALA A 44 -1.37 33.31 -32.66
C ALA A 44 -1.65 31.85 -32.29
N LEU A 45 -1.97 30.99 -33.26
CA LEU A 45 -2.17 29.55 -33.03
C LEU A 45 -0.88 28.87 -32.55
N GLY A 46 0.27 29.24 -33.12
CA GLY A 46 1.58 28.70 -32.73
C GLY A 46 1.94 29.06 -31.29
N VAL A 47 1.71 30.30 -30.86
CA VAL A 47 1.95 30.73 -29.47
C VAL A 47 1.04 29.98 -28.50
N ILE A 48 -0.24 29.80 -28.85
CA ILE A 48 -1.18 29.01 -28.04
C ILE A 48 -0.70 27.56 -27.92
N LEU A 49 -0.27 26.93 -29.03
CA LEU A 49 0.25 25.57 -29.03
C LEU A 49 1.51 25.44 -28.15
N SER A 50 2.45 26.38 -28.26
CA SER A 50 3.65 26.41 -27.42
C SER A 50 3.31 26.54 -25.94
N ALA A 51 2.36 27.41 -25.57
CA ALA A 51 1.90 27.57 -24.19
C ALA A 51 1.24 26.28 -23.65
N LEU A 52 0.40 25.61 -24.45
CA LEU A 52 -0.24 24.35 -24.09
C LEU A 52 0.79 23.22 -23.90
N LEU A 53 1.80 23.14 -24.77
CA LEU A 53 2.87 22.15 -24.65
C LEU A 53 3.74 22.37 -23.41
N ILE A 54 4.08 23.62 -23.10
CA ILE A 54 4.79 23.97 -21.86
C ILE A 54 3.96 23.60 -20.63
N LEU A 55 2.67 23.98 -20.59
CA LEU A 55 1.78 23.65 -19.49
C LEU A 55 1.65 22.12 -19.31
N THR A 56 1.50 21.38 -20.40
CA THR A 56 1.44 19.91 -20.38
C THR A 56 2.73 19.31 -19.81
N GLY A 57 3.89 19.82 -20.23
CA GLY A 57 5.19 19.40 -19.71
C GLY A 57 5.34 19.68 -18.21
N LEU A 58 4.87 20.84 -17.75
CA LEU A 58 4.88 21.19 -16.33
C LEU A 58 3.92 20.30 -15.51
N LEU A 59 2.73 20.00 -16.03
CA LEU A 59 1.78 19.08 -15.40
C LEU A 59 2.36 17.66 -15.27
N TRP A 60 3.08 17.18 -16.29
CA TRP A 60 3.73 15.86 -16.27
C TRP A 60 4.95 15.78 -15.34
N GLN A 61 5.53 16.92 -14.97
CA GLN A 61 6.58 16.98 -13.96
C GLN A 61 6.02 16.96 -12.54
N GLN A 62 4.76 17.33 -12.35
CA GLN A 62 4.14 17.32 -11.03
C GLN A 62 3.74 15.90 -10.62
N ILE A 63 4.35 15.48 -9.50
CA ILE A 63 3.90 14.44 -8.56
C ILE A 63 4.07 13.00 -9.08
N GLN A 64 5.29 12.48 -8.91
CA GLN A 64 5.44 11.08 -8.53
C GLN A 64 5.83 11.06 -7.06
N PRO A 65 5.02 10.45 -6.18
CA PRO A 65 5.43 10.21 -4.80
C PRO A 65 6.74 9.44 -4.82
N VAL A 66 7.75 9.90 -4.09
CA VAL A 66 8.94 9.06 -3.85
C VAL A 66 8.44 7.84 -3.09
N PRO A 67 8.54 6.62 -3.65
CA PRO A 67 8.11 5.44 -2.94
C PRO A 67 8.96 5.32 -1.67
N PRO A 68 8.35 5.04 -0.51
CA PRO A 68 9.10 4.83 0.72
C PRO A 68 10.13 3.70 0.54
N ASP A 69 11.31 3.85 1.14
CA ASP A 69 12.34 2.82 1.07
C ASP A 69 11.82 1.51 1.70
N ALA A 70 11.81 0.46 0.88
CA ALA A 70 11.43 -0.87 1.31
C ALA A 70 12.60 -1.53 2.03
N VAL A 71 12.35 -2.00 3.25
CA VAL A 71 13.33 -2.81 3.98
C VAL A 71 13.11 -4.29 3.69
N GLU A 72 14.16 -5.07 3.80
CA GLU A 72 14.04 -6.53 3.85
C GLU A 72 13.71 -6.92 5.29
N LEU A 73 12.56 -7.58 5.52
CA LEU A 73 12.14 -7.89 6.89
C LEU A 73 13.03 -8.98 7.50
N GLU A 74 13.34 -8.81 8.78
CA GLU A 74 14.16 -9.73 9.56
C GLU A 74 13.32 -10.90 10.08
N GLY A 75 13.61 -12.11 9.61
CA GLY A 75 12.97 -13.33 10.08
C GLY A 75 12.90 -14.42 9.00
N PRO A 76 12.60 -15.67 9.38
CA PRO A 76 12.39 -16.73 8.41
C PRO A 76 11.05 -16.56 7.69
N GLN A 77 11.00 -16.96 6.42
CA GLN A 77 9.73 -17.17 5.72
C GLN A 77 9.08 -18.44 6.27
N GLY A 78 7.79 -18.38 6.60
CA GLY A 78 7.08 -19.52 7.16
C GLY A 78 5.56 -19.46 7.00
N PHE A 79 4.94 -20.59 7.33
CA PHE A 79 3.50 -20.79 7.33
C PHE A 79 3.16 -21.76 8.45
N GLU A 80 2.58 -21.23 9.52
CA GLU A 80 2.25 -21.97 10.74
C GLU A 80 0.76 -21.86 11.00
N LEU A 81 0.07 -22.98 11.05
CA LEU A 81 -1.35 -23.10 11.41
C LEU A 81 -1.47 -23.81 12.75
N GLN A 82 -2.49 -23.45 13.53
CA GLN A 82 -2.83 -24.23 14.72
C GLN A 82 -3.28 -25.65 14.31
N PRO A 83 -2.69 -26.71 14.88
CA PRO A 83 -2.89 -28.09 14.42
C PRO A 83 -4.33 -28.58 14.62
N ASP A 84 -5.02 -28.10 15.66
CA ASP A 84 -6.35 -28.58 16.07
C ASP A 84 -7.51 -27.91 15.31
N LEU A 85 -7.20 -27.12 14.26
CA LEU A 85 -8.22 -26.48 13.43
C LEU A 85 -8.89 -27.50 12.48
N PRO A 86 -10.21 -27.39 12.24
CA PRO A 86 -10.90 -28.14 11.20
C PRO A 86 -10.30 -27.87 9.83
N ASP A 87 -10.28 -28.87 8.95
CA ASP A 87 -9.64 -28.75 7.62
C ASP A 87 -10.26 -27.64 6.75
N VAL A 88 -11.57 -27.41 6.90
CA VAL A 88 -12.26 -26.30 6.25
C VAL A 88 -11.67 -24.96 6.69
N VAL A 89 -11.47 -24.77 8.00
CA VAL A 89 -10.90 -23.53 8.55
C VAL A 89 -9.44 -23.37 8.15
N LYS A 90 -8.65 -24.45 8.20
CA LYS A 90 -7.25 -24.44 7.72
C LYS A 90 -7.14 -24.00 6.27
N THR A 91 -7.99 -24.56 5.42
CA THR A 91 -8.04 -24.22 3.98
C THR A 91 -8.38 -22.75 3.78
N GLU A 92 -9.35 -22.24 4.53
CA GLU A 92 -9.79 -20.85 4.42
C GLU A 92 -8.75 -19.85 4.93
N LEU A 93 -8.10 -20.15 6.06
CA LEU A 93 -6.96 -19.39 6.57
C LEU A 93 -5.79 -19.39 5.58
N ALA A 94 -5.51 -20.54 4.94
CA ALA A 94 -4.48 -20.65 3.91
C ALA A 94 -4.79 -19.78 2.69
N TRP A 95 -6.03 -19.77 2.20
CA TRP A 95 -6.43 -18.95 1.07
C TRP A 95 -6.43 -17.46 1.40
N ALA A 96 -7.06 -17.07 2.52
CA ALA A 96 -7.13 -15.67 2.95
C ALA A 96 -5.73 -15.07 3.13
N SER A 97 -4.83 -15.78 3.81
CA SER A 97 -3.46 -15.31 4.01
C SER A 97 -2.65 -15.22 2.72
N LEU A 98 -2.84 -16.17 1.78
CA LEU A 98 -2.19 -16.08 0.47
C LEU A 98 -2.70 -14.86 -0.30
N MET A 99 -4.01 -14.62 -0.29
CA MET A 99 -4.62 -13.49 -0.98
C MET A 99 -4.12 -12.16 -0.42
N LEU A 100 -3.99 -12.04 0.90
CA LEU A 100 -3.45 -10.85 1.56
C LEU A 100 -1.97 -10.62 1.19
N LEU A 101 -1.13 -11.67 1.21
CA LEU A 101 0.30 -11.55 0.88
C LEU A 101 0.56 -11.25 -0.61
N THR A 102 -0.33 -11.69 -1.50
CA THR A 102 -0.13 -11.54 -2.95
C THR A 102 -0.81 -10.31 -3.54
N ASN A 103 -1.90 -9.83 -2.93
CA ASN A 103 -2.69 -8.70 -3.46
C ASN A 103 -2.56 -7.42 -2.63
N THR A 104 -1.78 -7.42 -1.54
CA THR A 104 -1.49 -6.22 -0.76
C THR A 104 0.02 -6.08 -0.52
N VAL A 105 0.44 -4.97 0.09
CA VAL A 105 1.84 -4.75 0.51
C VAL A 105 2.26 -5.55 1.75
N THR A 106 1.38 -6.38 2.30
CA THR A 106 1.65 -7.21 3.48
C THR A 106 2.78 -8.21 3.23
N ARG A 107 3.69 -8.33 4.20
CA ARG A 107 4.81 -9.28 4.17
C ARG A 107 4.84 -10.24 5.36
N SER A 108 4.13 -9.90 6.42
CA SER A 108 3.93 -10.74 7.60
C SER A 108 2.49 -10.62 8.05
N LEU A 109 1.83 -11.71 8.41
CA LEU A 109 0.47 -11.68 8.94
C LEU A 109 0.26 -12.69 10.04
N LEU A 110 -0.64 -12.33 10.96
CA LEU A 110 -1.12 -13.17 12.03
C LEU A 110 -2.65 -13.08 12.10
N VAL A 111 -3.29 -14.24 12.31
CA VAL A 111 -4.73 -14.32 12.62
C VAL A 111 -4.85 -14.75 14.07
N VAL A 112 -5.50 -13.91 14.87
CA VAL A 112 -5.74 -14.17 16.29
C VAL A 112 -7.24 -14.25 16.53
N TRP A 113 -7.68 -15.28 17.25
CA TRP A 113 -9.08 -15.52 17.59
C TRP A 113 -9.18 -16.02 19.03
N ASP A 114 -10.05 -15.43 19.84
CA ASP A 114 -10.22 -15.78 21.26
C ASP A 114 -8.88 -15.83 22.03
N ALA A 115 -8.01 -14.85 21.77
CA ALA A 115 -6.64 -14.74 22.30
C ALA A 115 -5.68 -15.89 21.93
N GLN A 116 -6.02 -16.72 20.95
CA GLN A 116 -5.14 -17.74 20.38
C GLN A 116 -4.68 -17.37 18.97
N VAL A 117 -3.42 -17.69 18.65
CA VAL A 117 -2.85 -17.48 17.32
C VAL A 117 -3.21 -18.67 16.43
N LEU A 118 -4.13 -18.46 15.48
CA LEU A 118 -4.59 -19.52 14.57
C LEU A 118 -3.66 -19.72 13.38
N LEU A 119 -3.05 -18.63 12.92
CA LEU A 119 -2.21 -18.59 11.72
C LEU A 119 -1.10 -17.57 11.86
N ARG A 120 0.10 -17.93 11.42
CA ARG A 120 1.21 -17.00 11.12
C ARG A 120 1.74 -17.30 9.72
N ARG A 121 1.92 -16.29 8.88
CA ARG A 121 2.43 -16.49 7.51
C ARG A 121 3.24 -15.31 6.99
N GLY A 122 4.22 -15.61 6.13
CA GLY A 122 5.11 -14.63 5.52
C GLY A 122 6.42 -14.60 6.28
N VAL A 123 6.99 -13.41 6.50
CA VAL A 123 8.18 -13.25 7.36
C VAL A 123 7.74 -13.32 8.82
N LEU A 124 8.19 -14.33 9.54
CA LEU A 124 7.77 -14.59 10.92
C LEU A 124 8.58 -13.76 11.91
N GLY A 125 7.91 -13.20 12.93
CA GLY A 125 8.57 -12.63 14.09
C GLY A 125 9.19 -13.70 14.99
N VAL A 126 10.06 -13.27 15.90
CA VAL A 126 10.74 -14.18 16.84
C VAL A 126 9.76 -14.78 17.84
N ASN A 127 8.81 -13.98 18.34
CA ASN A 127 7.78 -14.46 19.24
C ASN A 127 6.61 -15.10 18.46
N SER A 128 6.21 -16.30 18.84
CA SER A 128 5.08 -17.02 18.25
C SER A 128 3.76 -16.76 18.97
N GLN A 129 3.81 -16.25 20.20
CA GLN A 129 2.63 -15.94 20.98
C GLN A 129 2.27 -14.46 20.83
N VAL A 130 0.97 -14.18 20.75
CA VAL A 130 0.46 -12.81 20.72
C VAL A 130 -0.07 -12.48 22.10
N GLU A 131 0.58 -11.53 22.78
CA GLU A 131 0.03 -10.90 23.98
C GLU A 131 -0.67 -9.60 23.57
N PRO A 132 -2.02 -9.52 23.62
CA PRO A 132 -2.73 -8.33 23.17
C PRO A 132 -2.37 -7.09 23.99
N GLY A 133 -1.62 -6.19 23.38
CA GLY A 133 -1.31 -4.88 23.92
C GLY A 133 -2.49 -3.89 23.84
N PRO A 134 -2.28 -2.63 24.23
CA PRO A 134 -3.32 -1.61 24.26
C PRO A 134 -3.98 -1.35 22.90
N ILE A 135 -3.24 -1.45 21.79
CA ILE A 135 -3.79 -1.16 20.46
C ILE A 135 -4.69 -2.30 20.01
N VAL A 136 -4.23 -3.54 20.16
CA VAL A 136 -5.04 -4.72 19.82
C VAL A 136 -6.32 -4.76 20.67
N LYS A 137 -6.21 -4.51 21.98
CA LYS A 137 -7.38 -4.42 22.87
C LYS A 137 -8.34 -3.30 22.47
N ARG A 138 -7.82 -2.15 22.04
CA ARG A 138 -8.65 -1.05 21.51
C ARG A 138 -9.38 -1.46 20.24
N VAL A 139 -8.72 -2.15 19.31
CA VAL A 139 -9.33 -2.64 18.07
C VAL A 139 -10.47 -3.60 18.38
N GLN A 140 -10.24 -4.58 19.26
CA GLN A 140 -11.29 -5.51 19.69
C GLN A 140 -12.47 -4.80 20.37
N LYS A 141 -12.18 -3.85 21.27
CA LYS A 141 -13.24 -3.12 22.00
C LYS A 141 -14.05 -2.18 21.11
N THR A 142 -13.38 -1.44 20.23
CA THR A 142 -14.02 -0.40 19.40
C THR A 142 -14.54 -0.93 18.08
N ARG A 143 -14.11 -2.13 17.67
CA ARG A 143 -14.38 -2.73 16.35
C ARG A 143 -14.02 -1.80 15.21
N LYS A 144 -13.00 -0.98 15.42
CA LYS A 144 -12.46 -0.07 14.41
C LYS A 144 -11.03 -0.47 14.11
N PRO A 145 -10.65 -0.54 12.83
CA PRO A 145 -9.27 -0.83 12.48
C PRO A 145 -8.35 0.27 12.97
N VAL A 146 -7.11 -0.13 13.28
CA VAL A 146 -6.02 0.81 13.56
C VAL A 146 -4.92 0.57 12.56
N TYR A 147 -4.58 1.62 11.81
CA TYR A 147 -3.45 1.63 10.89
C TYR A 147 -2.31 2.48 11.45
N LEU A 148 -1.20 1.83 11.78
CA LEU A 148 0.06 2.46 12.17
C LEU A 148 0.93 2.63 10.92
N VAL A 149 0.85 3.82 10.33
CA VAL A 149 1.53 4.16 9.07
C VAL A 149 3.06 4.13 9.13
N ASN A 150 3.65 4.31 10.32
CA ASN A 150 5.09 4.22 10.52
C ASN A 150 5.33 3.75 11.95
N LEU A 151 5.57 2.45 12.12
CA LEU A 151 5.65 1.78 13.41
C LEU A 151 6.77 2.37 14.29
N ALA A 152 7.86 2.83 13.69
CA ALA A 152 8.98 3.43 14.43
C ALA A 152 8.61 4.70 15.20
N LEU A 153 7.54 5.41 14.80
CA LEU A 153 7.06 6.62 15.47
C LEU A 153 6.18 6.33 16.70
N TYR A 154 5.76 5.08 16.89
CA TYR A 154 4.83 4.73 17.95
C TYR A 154 5.55 4.08 19.13
N PRO A 155 5.46 4.64 20.35
CA PRO A 155 6.05 4.02 21.54
C PRO A 155 5.41 2.65 21.85
N GLY A 156 4.15 2.45 21.47
CA GLY A 156 3.43 1.18 21.59
C GLY A 156 3.93 0.05 20.69
N ARG A 157 4.91 0.29 19.79
CA ARG A 157 5.44 -0.72 18.87
C ARG A 157 5.96 -1.99 19.56
N VAL A 158 6.32 -1.88 20.83
CA VAL A 158 6.78 -3.00 21.66
C VAL A 158 5.74 -4.11 21.80
N GLU A 159 4.46 -3.82 21.58
CA GLU A 159 3.41 -4.85 21.62
C GLU A 159 3.43 -5.78 20.39
N PHE A 160 4.14 -5.43 19.32
CA PHE A 160 4.19 -6.21 18.07
C PHE A 160 5.46 -7.07 17.96
N ASP A 161 5.96 -7.59 19.07
CA ASP A 161 7.15 -8.45 19.13
C ASP A 161 7.00 -9.79 18.38
N TYR A 162 5.76 -10.16 18.07
CA TYR A 162 5.38 -11.30 17.22
C TYR A 162 5.45 -11.02 15.70
N LEU A 163 5.69 -9.76 15.30
CA LEU A 163 6.05 -9.37 13.93
C LEU A 163 7.57 -9.26 13.79
N PRO A 164 8.12 -9.24 12.55
CA PRO A 164 9.52 -8.91 12.32
C PRO A 164 9.91 -7.59 13.01
N PRO A 165 11.07 -7.52 13.70
CA PRO A 165 11.44 -6.36 14.53
C PRO A 165 11.59 -5.07 13.73
N ASN A 166 11.90 -5.16 12.44
CA ASN A 166 12.05 -4.05 11.51
C ASN A 166 10.79 -3.80 10.66
N THR A 167 9.62 -4.25 11.10
CA THR A 167 8.33 -3.94 10.44
C THR A 167 8.09 -2.43 10.40
N GLN A 168 7.68 -1.92 9.23
CA GLN A 168 7.57 -0.49 8.97
C GLN A 168 6.14 0.04 9.14
N GLY A 169 5.14 -0.77 8.80
CA GLY A 169 3.72 -0.40 8.94
C GLY A 169 2.91 -1.58 9.43
N VAL A 170 1.88 -1.31 10.23
CA VAL A 170 1.02 -2.35 10.81
C VAL A 170 -0.45 -1.96 10.69
N ILE A 171 -1.27 -2.87 10.18
CA ILE A 171 -2.74 -2.77 10.25
C ILE A 171 -3.24 -3.83 11.23
N CYS A 172 -4.04 -3.40 12.20
CA CYS A 172 -4.84 -4.26 13.05
C CYS A 172 -6.30 -4.12 12.63
N GLN A 173 -6.82 -5.13 11.95
CA GLN A 173 -8.20 -5.19 11.48
C GLN A 173 -9.02 -6.08 12.43
N PRO A 174 -10.15 -5.61 12.98
CA PRO A 174 -11.03 -6.46 13.78
C PRO A 174 -11.62 -7.58 12.92
N MET A 175 -11.78 -8.77 13.50
CA MET A 175 -12.51 -9.90 12.89
C MET A 175 -13.69 -10.23 13.79
N GLY A 176 -14.84 -9.59 13.53
CA GLY A 176 -16.00 -9.66 14.40
C GLY A 176 -15.69 -9.20 15.83
N ASP A 177 -16.20 -9.94 16.81
CA ASP A 177 -16.11 -9.59 18.23
C ASP A 177 -14.96 -10.29 18.98
N ARG A 178 -14.39 -11.32 18.35
CA ARG A 178 -13.50 -12.31 18.98
C ARG A 178 -12.09 -12.32 18.43
N GLY A 179 -11.92 -11.80 17.21
CA GLY A 179 -10.66 -11.90 16.49
C GLY A 179 -10.05 -10.58 16.09
N VAL A 180 -8.78 -10.66 15.70
CA VAL A 180 -8.03 -9.57 15.09
C VAL A 180 -7.09 -10.15 14.04
N LEU A 181 -7.09 -9.55 12.87
CA LEU A 181 -6.13 -9.78 11.81
C LEU A 181 -5.03 -8.73 11.92
N ILE A 182 -3.79 -9.17 12.05
CA ILE A 182 -2.63 -8.28 12.21
C ILE A 182 -1.73 -8.44 11.00
N LEU A 183 -1.46 -7.34 10.29
CA LEU A 183 -0.72 -7.33 9.03
C LEU A 183 0.48 -6.37 9.15
N GLY A 184 1.67 -6.87 8.83
CA GLY A 184 2.92 -6.14 8.81
C GLY A 184 3.41 -5.88 7.39
N ALA A 185 3.79 -4.64 7.11
CA ALA A 185 4.38 -4.19 5.85
C ALA A 185 5.85 -3.78 6.03
N ASN A 186 6.62 -3.92 4.96
CA ASN A 186 8.05 -3.59 4.91
C ASN A 186 8.35 -2.16 4.41
N THR A 187 7.31 -1.35 4.23
CA THR A 187 7.37 0.06 3.85
C THR A 187 6.39 0.86 4.71
N PRO A 188 6.73 2.07 5.16
CA PRO A 188 5.79 2.93 5.86
C PRO A 188 4.77 3.53 4.88
N ARG A 189 3.57 3.90 5.35
CA ARG A 189 2.49 4.53 4.54
C ARG A 189 2.16 3.77 3.24
N SER A 190 2.21 2.45 3.32
CA SER A 190 2.18 1.55 2.17
C SER A 190 0.80 1.00 1.82
N TYR A 191 -0.12 0.92 2.79
CA TYR A 191 -1.48 0.46 2.53
C TYR A 191 -2.32 1.57 1.90
N THR A 192 -2.98 1.23 0.80
CA THR A 192 -3.94 2.09 0.12
C THR A 192 -5.34 1.90 0.70
N LYS A 193 -6.27 2.81 0.38
CA LYS A 193 -7.69 2.63 0.73
C LYS A 193 -8.28 1.34 0.15
N GLN A 194 -7.81 0.91 -1.02
CA GLN A 194 -8.26 -0.33 -1.64
C GLN A 194 -7.75 -1.55 -0.84
N ASP A 195 -6.51 -1.50 -0.36
CA ASP A 195 -5.98 -2.53 0.53
C ASP A 195 -6.79 -2.61 1.83
N GLU A 196 -7.10 -1.46 2.45
CA GLU A 196 -7.90 -1.41 3.69
C GLU A 196 -9.28 -2.07 3.50
N VAL A 197 -10.00 -1.75 2.42
CA VAL A 197 -11.30 -2.37 2.10
C VAL A 197 -11.15 -3.87 1.81
N TRP A 198 -10.09 -4.27 1.13
CA TRP A 198 -9.81 -5.68 0.86
C TRP A 198 -9.51 -6.47 2.13
N ILE A 199 -8.73 -5.88 3.04
CA ILE A 199 -8.40 -6.43 4.35
C ILE A 199 -9.65 -6.59 5.21
N GLU A 200 -10.53 -5.57 5.22
CA GLU A 200 -11.81 -5.60 5.92
C GLU A 200 -12.71 -6.74 5.40
N GLY A 201 -12.89 -6.85 4.08
CA GLY A 201 -13.71 -7.92 3.50
C GLY A 201 -13.19 -9.33 3.78
N ILE A 202 -11.86 -9.52 3.77
CA ILE A 202 -11.25 -10.81 4.15
C ILE A 202 -11.44 -11.08 5.65
N ALA A 203 -11.27 -10.09 6.51
CA ALA A 203 -11.46 -10.22 7.94
C ALA A 203 -12.90 -10.62 8.29
N ASP A 204 -13.90 -9.99 7.67
CA ASP A 204 -15.31 -10.31 7.85
C ASP A 204 -15.63 -11.74 7.38
N LYS A 205 -15.11 -12.13 6.22
CA LYS A 205 -15.29 -13.49 5.69
C LYS A 205 -14.67 -14.55 6.61
N LEU A 206 -13.47 -14.29 7.12
CA LEU A 206 -12.80 -15.18 8.06
C LEU A 206 -13.56 -15.27 9.38
N ALA A 207 -14.09 -14.16 9.89
CA ALA A 207 -14.92 -14.15 11.09
C ALA A 207 -16.17 -15.04 10.92
N ASP A 208 -16.92 -14.88 9.82
CA ASP A 208 -18.09 -15.72 9.53
C ASP A 208 -17.72 -17.21 9.40
N THR A 209 -16.56 -17.52 8.81
CA THR A 209 -16.08 -18.91 8.70
C THR A 209 -15.78 -19.51 10.08
N LEU A 210 -15.09 -18.74 10.94
CA LEU A 210 -14.75 -19.18 12.30
C LEU A 210 -15.99 -19.32 13.19
N ASP A 211 -16.92 -18.37 13.10
CA ASP A 211 -18.21 -18.41 13.81
C ASP A 211 -19.01 -19.66 13.44
N ARG A 212 -19.15 -19.96 12.13
CA ARG A 212 -19.88 -21.15 11.66
C ARG A 212 -19.21 -22.46 12.03
N SER A 213 -17.88 -22.47 12.14
CA SER A 213 -17.14 -23.68 12.50
C SER A 213 -17.32 -24.08 13.96
N GLY A 214 -17.74 -23.15 14.83
CA GLY A 214 -17.91 -23.39 16.28
C GLY A 214 -16.62 -23.80 16.99
N TRP A 215 -15.46 -23.61 16.36
CA TRP A 215 -14.20 -24.21 16.81
C TRP A 215 -13.81 -23.80 18.23
N SER A 216 -13.95 -22.53 18.60
CA SER A 216 -13.62 -22.03 19.94
C SER A 216 -14.51 -22.59 21.05
N ASP A 217 -15.75 -22.96 20.71
CA ASP A 217 -16.74 -23.42 21.69
C ASP A 217 -16.55 -24.92 21.97
N ALA A 218 -16.02 -25.66 21.01
CA ALA A 218 -15.65 -27.07 21.15
C ALA A 218 -14.40 -27.29 22.03
N THR A 219 -13.50 -26.30 22.15
CA THR A 219 -12.26 -26.42 22.94
C THR A 219 -12.42 -25.96 24.41
N LYS A 220 -13.59 -25.42 24.79
CA LYS A 220 -13.90 -24.95 26.16
C LYS A 220 -14.61 -25.98 27.05
N ILE A 221 -14.83 -27.20 26.54
CA ILE A 221 -15.41 -28.35 27.25
C ILE A 221 -14.29 -29.32 27.62
#